data_AF-T1BJ01-F1
#
_entry.id   AF-T1BJ01-F1
#
_cell.length_a   1.000
_cell.length_b   1.000
_cell.length_c   1.000
_cell.angle_alpha   90.00
_cell.angle_beta   90.00
_cell.angle_gamma   90.00
#
_symmetry.space_group_name_H-M   'P 1'
#
loop_
_entity.id
_entity.type
_entity.pdbx_description
1 polymer ?
#
loop_
_entity_poly.entity_id
_entity_poly.type
_entity_poly.pdbx_seq_one_letter_code
_entity_poly.pdbx_strand_id
1 'polypeptide(L)'
;MGRTRIDPRRIAAQWDRIVHLAASAHSGHASAIEALARYGSASRGDPLYEALVQLGQLLRTGFLADYFVNEPFRRELLRVLNRGEAVNALKRAIYTGRVATFQAKRHDELAAVGDALGLLANIVMAWNTAQMQASFDRLNARRSTAVPPELIGR
;
A
#
# COMPACT_ATOMS: atom_id res chain seq x y z
N MET A 1 15.50 18.57 9.70
CA MET A 1 14.99 18.20 8.36
C MET A 1 15.37 19.32 7.41
N GLY A 2 16.38 19.12 6.57
CA GLY A 2 16.94 20.19 5.74
C GLY A 2 15.89 20.73 4.76
N ARG A 3 15.89 22.05 4.55
CA ARG A 3 15.02 22.72 3.58
C ARG A 3 15.48 22.35 2.17
N THR A 4 15.12 21.17 1.69
CA THR A 4 15.48 20.72 0.35
C THR A 4 14.59 21.46 -0.64
N ARG A 5 15.16 22.49 -1.27
CA ARG A 5 14.52 23.18 -2.38
C ARG A 5 14.46 22.21 -3.56
N ILE A 6 13.27 22.01 -4.12
CA ILE A 6 13.11 21.23 -5.35
C ILE A 6 13.84 21.99 -6.46
N ASP A 7 14.77 21.33 -7.15
CA ASP A 7 15.45 21.89 -8.33
C ASP A 7 14.98 21.17 -9.60
N PRO A 8 14.06 21.78 -10.37
CA PRO A 8 13.54 21.18 -11.60
C PRO A 8 14.62 20.90 -12.65
N ARG A 9 15.76 21.63 -12.60
CA ARG A 9 16.84 21.46 -13.58
C ARG A 9 17.53 20.11 -13.45
N ARG A 10 17.64 19.59 -12.22
CA ARG A 10 18.20 18.26 -11.96
C ARG A 10 17.30 17.15 -12.50
N ILE A 11 15.99 17.34 -12.41
CA ILE A 11 15.00 16.42 -12.98
C ILE A 11 15.09 16.47 -14.51
N ALA A 12 15.08 17.67 -15.09
CA ALA A 12 15.18 17.87 -16.54
C ALA A 12 16.46 17.28 -17.13
N ALA A 13 17.60 17.46 -16.45
CA ALA A 13 18.90 16.94 -16.89
C ALA A 13 19.00 15.41 -16.94
N GLN A 14 18.10 14.69 -16.26
CA GLN A 14 18.06 13.22 -16.27
C GLN A 14 16.71 12.68 -16.78
N TRP A 15 15.89 13.53 -17.39
CA TRP A 15 14.50 13.18 -17.75
C TRP A 15 14.42 11.96 -18.65
N ASP A 16 15.27 11.89 -19.69
CA ASP A 16 15.29 10.75 -20.61
C ASP A 16 15.60 9.43 -19.91
N ARG A 17 16.51 9.44 -18.92
CA ARG A 17 16.85 8.25 -18.14
C ARG A 17 15.72 7.85 -17.19
N ILE A 18 15.02 8.82 -16.60
CA ILE A 18 13.84 8.58 -15.78
C ILE A 18 12.73 7.93 -16.61
N VAL A 19 12.43 8.51 -17.78
CA VAL A 19 11.40 7.98 -18.69
C VAL A 19 11.80 6.61 -19.20
N HIS A 20 13.06 6.39 -19.56
CA HIS A 20 13.55 5.07 -19.96
C HIS A 20 13.39 4.06 -18.84
N LEU A 21 13.77 4.39 -17.61
CA LEU A 21 13.61 3.49 -16.46
C LEU A 21 12.13 3.13 -16.25
N ALA A 22 11.24 4.13 -16.33
CA ALA A 22 9.80 3.93 -16.20
C ALA A 22 9.23 3.08 -17.35
N ALA A 23 9.67 3.32 -18.59
CA ALA A 23 9.25 2.55 -19.76
C ALA A 23 9.75 1.10 -19.70
N SER A 24 10.98 0.87 -19.26
CA SER A 24 11.52 -0.48 -19.04
C SER A 24 10.76 -1.23 -17.94
N ALA A 25 10.41 -0.54 -16.86
CA ALA A 25 9.59 -1.12 -15.80
C ALA A 25 8.16 -1.44 -16.29
N HIS A 26 7.54 -0.51 -17.02
CA HIS A 26 6.20 -0.67 -17.55
C HIS A 26 6.09 -1.78 -18.61
N SER A 27 7.11 -1.91 -19.47
CA SER A 27 7.19 -2.94 -20.50
C SER A 27 7.68 -4.31 -20.00
N GLY A 28 7.96 -4.44 -18.70
CA GLY A 28 8.39 -5.71 -18.09
C GLY A 28 9.86 -6.09 -18.34
N HIS A 29 10.66 -5.23 -18.97
CA HIS A 29 12.10 -5.45 -19.21
C HIS A 29 12.96 -5.21 -17.97
N ALA A 30 12.44 -4.49 -16.97
CA ALA A 30 13.07 -4.32 -15.67
C ALA A 30 12.03 -4.56 -14.56
N SER A 31 12.35 -5.39 -13.58
CA SER A 31 11.49 -5.53 -12.40
C SER A 31 11.58 -4.27 -11.53
N ALA A 32 10.47 -3.86 -10.92
CA ALA A 32 10.48 -2.79 -9.92
C ALA A 32 11.45 -3.08 -8.77
N ILE A 33 11.63 -4.36 -8.40
CA ILE A 33 12.58 -4.79 -7.37
C ILE A 33 14.01 -4.52 -7.81
N GLU A 34 14.34 -4.83 -9.06
CA GLU A 34 15.68 -4.63 -9.62
C GLU A 34 16.00 -3.13 -9.78
N ALA A 35 15.02 -2.34 -10.25
CA ALA A 35 15.13 -0.89 -10.31
C ALA A 35 15.39 -0.28 -8.92
N LEU A 36 14.67 -0.75 -7.88
CA LEU A 36 14.86 -0.29 -6.50
C LEU A 36 16.17 -0.77 -5.88
N ALA A 37 16.64 -1.97 -6.22
CA ALA A 37 17.95 -2.46 -5.78
C ALA A 37 19.08 -1.63 -6.40
N ARG A 38 18.94 -1.25 -7.67
CA ARG A 38 19.96 -0.52 -8.45
C ARG A 38 19.95 0.98 -8.23
N TYR A 39 18.79 1.58 -8.02
CA TYR A 39 18.61 3.02 -7.81
C TYR A 39 17.99 3.33 -6.44
N GLY A 40 18.23 2.45 -5.48
CA GLY A 40 17.80 2.63 -4.09
C GLY A 40 18.70 3.58 -3.31
N SER A 41 18.49 3.68 -2.00
CA SER A 41 19.24 4.57 -1.10
C SER A 41 20.75 4.33 -1.08
N ALA A 42 21.20 3.14 -1.50
CA ALA A 42 22.60 2.77 -1.66
C ALA A 42 23.28 3.49 -2.85
N SER A 43 22.51 4.00 -3.81
CA SER A 43 22.99 4.69 -5.01
C SER A 43 23.08 6.20 -4.82
N ARG A 44 23.16 6.66 -3.57
CA ARG A 44 23.30 8.08 -3.23
C ARG A 44 24.57 8.64 -3.85
N GLY A 45 24.42 9.72 -4.61
CA GLY A 45 25.49 10.28 -5.44
C GLY A 45 25.37 9.95 -6.93
N ASP A 46 24.57 8.96 -7.34
CA ASP A 46 24.20 8.79 -8.76
C ASP A 46 23.30 9.96 -9.20
N PRO A 47 23.62 10.67 -10.29
CA PRO A 47 22.77 11.74 -10.83
C PRO A 47 21.31 11.33 -11.05
N LEU A 48 21.06 10.09 -11.48
CA LEU A 48 19.70 9.56 -11.69
C LEU A 48 18.99 9.35 -10.35
N TYR A 49 19.67 8.82 -9.33
CA TYR A 49 19.11 8.68 -7.98
C TYR A 49 18.71 10.05 -7.42
N GLU A 50 19.61 11.03 -7.50
CA GLU A 50 19.34 12.39 -7.01
C GLU A 50 18.18 13.05 -7.75
N ALA A 51 18.08 12.84 -9.07
CA ALA A 51 16.94 13.32 -9.87
C ALA A 51 15.62 12.63 -9.48
N LEU A 52 15.64 11.31 -9.24
CA LEU A 52 14.46 10.56 -8.77
C LEU A 52 14.00 11.00 -7.38
N VAL A 53 14.93 11.32 -6.46
CA VAL A 53 14.59 11.88 -5.15
C VAL A 53 13.90 13.23 -5.28
N GLN A 54 14.41 14.11 -6.15
CA GLN A 54 13.81 15.42 -6.43
C GLN A 54 12.42 15.29 -7.06
N LEU A 55 12.27 14.37 -8.02
CA LEU A 55 10.98 14.05 -8.63
C LEU A 55 9.98 13.52 -7.59
N GLY A 56 10.41 12.61 -6.71
CA GLY A 56 9.59 12.09 -5.62
C GLY A 56 9.14 13.18 -4.64
N GLN A 57 9.99 14.16 -4.33
CA GLN A 57 9.63 15.32 -3.51
C GLN A 57 8.58 16.21 -4.20
N LEU A 58 8.70 16.43 -5.51
CA LEU A 58 7.71 17.17 -6.29
C LEU A 58 6.36 16.46 -6.30
N LEU A 59 6.34 15.17 -6.61
CA LEU A 59 5.13 14.35 -6.61
C LEU A 59 4.47 14.32 -5.23
N ARG A 60 5.29 14.17 -4.16
CA ARG A 60 4.80 14.23 -2.78
C ARG A 60 4.17 15.59 -2.47
N THR A 61 4.74 16.68 -2.97
CA THR A 61 4.20 18.03 -2.76
C THR A 61 2.83 18.18 -3.41
N GLY A 62 2.69 17.74 -4.67
CA GLY A 62 1.39 17.73 -5.36
C GLY A 62 0.35 16.87 -4.62
N PHE A 63 0.72 15.64 -4.27
CA PHE A 63 -0.13 14.76 -3.47
C PHE A 63 -0.58 15.39 -2.16
N LEU A 64 0.32 16.07 -1.44
CA LEU A 64 0.00 16.68 -0.16
C LEU A 64 -0.91 17.91 -0.32
N ALA A 65 -0.74 18.67 -1.40
CA ALA A 65 -1.65 19.76 -1.76
C ALA A 65 -3.07 19.22 -2.01
N ASP A 66 -3.19 18.16 -2.82
CA ASP A 66 -4.47 17.48 -3.04
C ASP A 66 -5.05 16.93 -1.75
N TYR A 67 -4.22 16.29 -0.91
CA TYR A 67 -4.64 15.76 0.38
C TYR A 67 -5.23 16.84 1.30
N PHE A 68 -4.67 18.05 1.32
CA PHE A 68 -5.18 19.13 2.18
C PHE A 68 -6.40 19.83 1.59
N VAL A 69 -6.43 20.07 0.29
CA VAL A 69 -7.45 20.89 -0.38
C VAL A 69 -8.68 20.06 -0.80
N ASN A 70 -8.49 18.81 -1.19
CA ASN A 70 -9.55 17.95 -1.70
C ASN A 70 -10.04 16.97 -0.62
N GLU A 71 -11.14 17.35 0.04
CA GLU A 71 -11.79 16.52 1.07
C GLU A 71 -12.27 15.15 0.55
N PRO A 72 -12.98 15.04 -0.59
CA PRO A 72 -13.32 13.74 -1.17
C PRO A 72 -12.12 12.80 -1.37
N PHE A 73 -11.02 13.31 -1.90
CA PHE A 73 -9.77 12.56 -2.08
C PHE A 73 -9.19 12.08 -0.74
N ARG A 74 -9.12 12.98 0.25
CA ARG A 74 -8.67 12.65 1.60
C ARG A 74 -9.52 11.55 2.24
N ARG A 75 -10.85 11.62 2.14
CA ARG A 75 -11.74 10.57 2.71
C ARG A 75 -11.53 9.22 2.06
N GLU A 76 -11.36 9.18 0.74
CA GLU A 76 -11.09 7.93 0.03
C GLU A 76 -9.75 7.33 0.47
N LEU A 77 -8.71 8.17 0.53
CA LEU A 77 -7.39 7.75 1.00
C LEU A 77 -7.45 7.18 2.43
N LEU A 78 -8.14 7.87 3.35
CA LEU A 78 -8.31 7.40 4.73
C LEU A 78 -9.11 6.10 4.81
N ARG A 79 -10.12 5.90 3.94
CA ARG A 79 -10.85 4.63 3.88
C ARG A 79 -9.93 3.46 3.46
N VAL A 80 -9.09 3.66 2.45
CA VAL A 80 -8.11 2.66 2.03
C VAL A 80 -7.09 2.39 3.13
N LEU A 81 -6.59 3.45 3.79
CA LEU A 81 -5.65 3.32 4.90
C LEU A 81 -6.25 2.54 6.07
N ASN A 82 -7.45 2.91 6.51
CA ASN A 82 -8.16 2.23 7.60
C ASN A 82 -8.40 0.75 7.29
N ARG A 83 -8.72 0.40 6.04
CA ARG A 83 -8.85 -1.00 5.61
C ARG A 83 -7.52 -1.76 5.79
N GLY A 84 -6.41 -1.17 5.32
CA GLY A 84 -5.09 -1.77 5.48
C GLY A 84 -4.67 -1.91 6.95
N GLU A 85 -4.92 -0.90 7.76
CA GLU A 85 -4.65 -0.92 9.20
C GLU A 85 -5.50 -1.97 9.94
N ALA A 86 -6.77 -2.11 9.60
CA ALA A 86 -7.66 -3.12 10.16
C ALA A 86 -7.18 -4.54 9.83
N VAL A 87 -6.78 -4.80 8.58
CA VAL A 87 -6.19 -6.09 8.18
C VAL A 87 -4.91 -6.35 8.96
N ASN A 88 -4.05 -5.35 9.10
CA ASN A 88 -2.80 -5.49 9.87
C ASN A 88 -3.07 -5.69 11.37
N ALA A 89 -4.10 -5.06 11.93
CA ALA A 89 -4.53 -5.28 13.30
C ALA A 89 -5.03 -6.71 13.51
N LEU A 90 -5.83 -7.23 12.58
CA LEU A 90 -6.26 -8.64 12.58
C LEU A 90 -5.06 -9.59 12.51
N LYS A 91 -4.12 -9.35 11.60
CA LYS A 91 -2.89 -10.14 11.49
C LYS A 91 -2.13 -10.15 12.82
N ARG A 92 -2.01 -9.01 13.51
CA ARG A 92 -1.39 -8.96 14.85
C ARG A 92 -2.19 -9.69 15.92
N ALA A 93 -3.52 -9.69 15.84
CA ALA A 93 -4.36 -10.43 16.78
C ALA A 93 -4.27 -11.95 16.57
N ILE A 94 -4.16 -12.40 15.32
CA ILE A 94 -3.93 -13.82 14.97
C ILE A 94 -2.51 -14.24 15.39
N TYR A 95 -1.52 -13.37 15.14
CA TYR A 95 -0.13 -13.65 15.41
C TYR A 95 0.23 -13.31 16.86
N THR A 96 -0.03 -14.25 17.77
CA THR A 96 0.29 -14.15 19.21
C THR A 96 1.72 -14.56 19.56
N GLY A 97 2.51 -15.01 18.59
CA GLY A 97 3.90 -15.45 18.78
C GLY A 97 4.93 -14.32 18.70
N ARG A 98 6.03 -14.44 19.44
CA ARG A 98 7.26 -13.65 19.16
C ARG A 98 7.95 -14.31 17.96
N VAL A 99 8.31 -13.53 16.94
CA VAL A 99 9.26 -14.00 15.91
C VAL A 99 10.55 -14.35 16.65
N ALA A 100 10.90 -15.64 16.69
CA ALA A 100 12.18 -16.04 17.27
C ALA A 100 13.29 -15.34 16.48
N THR A 101 14.26 -14.72 17.15
CA THR A 101 15.31 -13.89 16.53
C THR A 101 16.10 -14.63 15.43
N PHE A 102 16.05 -15.96 15.43
CA PHE A 102 16.61 -16.83 14.40
C PHE A 102 15.80 -16.80 13.07
N GLN A 103 14.47 -16.79 13.13
CA GLN A 103 13.59 -16.71 11.95
C GLN A 103 13.68 -15.35 11.23
N ALA A 104 14.02 -14.30 11.98
CA ALA A 104 14.21 -12.96 11.43
C ALA A 104 15.49 -12.80 10.59
N LYS A 105 16.42 -13.77 10.61
CA LYS A 105 17.67 -13.71 9.83
C LYS A 105 17.52 -14.23 8.39
N ARG A 106 16.44 -14.94 8.06
CA ARG A 106 16.22 -15.50 6.72
C ARG A 106 15.03 -14.83 6.05
N HIS A 107 15.29 -14.08 4.98
CA HIS A 107 14.26 -13.35 4.24
C HIS A 107 13.13 -14.27 3.74
N ASP A 108 13.45 -15.49 3.29
CA ASP A 108 12.47 -16.45 2.80
C ASP A 108 11.54 -16.95 3.92
N GLU A 109 12.05 -17.13 5.14
CA GLU A 109 11.25 -17.56 6.29
C GLU A 109 10.29 -16.45 6.73
N LEU A 110 10.74 -15.19 6.72
CA LEU A 110 9.89 -14.03 7.00
C LEU A 110 8.78 -13.86 5.95
N ALA A 111 9.10 -14.08 4.68
CA ALA A 111 8.13 -14.05 3.59
C ALA A 111 7.06 -15.14 3.77
N ALA A 112 7.49 -16.39 4.00
CA ALA A 112 6.58 -17.51 4.22
C ALA A 112 5.65 -17.29 5.44
N VAL A 113 6.16 -16.73 6.54
CA VAL A 113 5.35 -16.36 7.71
C VAL A 113 4.35 -15.28 7.35
N GLY A 114 4.76 -14.26 6.59
CA GLY A 114 3.89 -13.19 6.11
C GLY A 114 2.74 -13.72 5.23
N ASP A 115 3.06 -14.64 4.32
CA ASP A 115 2.09 -15.27 3.41
C ASP A 115 1.10 -16.16 4.17
N ALA A 116 1.59 -17.01 5.07
CA ALA A 116 0.74 -17.84 5.92
C ALA A 116 -0.19 -16.99 6.80
N LEU A 117 0.32 -15.90 7.38
CA LEU A 117 -0.48 -14.98 8.17
C LEU A 117 -1.50 -14.21 7.31
N GLY A 118 -1.14 -13.90 6.06
CA GLY A 118 -2.06 -13.38 5.04
C GLY A 118 -3.22 -14.34 4.75
N LEU A 119 -2.90 -15.62 4.54
CA LEU A 119 -3.89 -16.66 4.31
C LEU A 119 -4.84 -16.81 5.51
N LEU A 120 -4.31 -16.88 6.73
CA LEU A 120 -5.12 -16.97 7.95
C LEU A 120 -6.05 -15.75 8.13
N ALA A 121 -5.54 -14.54 7.91
CA ALA A 121 -6.36 -13.33 7.97
C ALA A 121 -7.51 -13.38 6.94
N ASN A 122 -7.23 -13.85 5.72
CA ASN A 122 -8.26 -14.00 4.69
C ASN A 122 -9.33 -15.03 5.07
N ILE A 123 -8.93 -16.17 5.66
CA ILE A 123 -9.87 -17.19 6.17
C ILE A 123 -10.79 -16.60 7.25
N VAL A 124 -10.23 -15.88 8.23
CA VAL A 124 -11.01 -15.24 9.29
C VAL A 124 -11.97 -14.20 8.74
N MET A 125 -11.53 -13.37 7.78
CA MET A 125 -12.40 -12.39 7.12
C MET A 125 -13.53 -13.07 6.33
N ALA A 126 -13.25 -14.14 5.60
CA ALA A 126 -14.26 -14.90 4.87
C ALA A 126 -15.30 -15.52 5.82
N TRP A 127 -14.84 -16.13 6.92
CA TRP A 127 -15.72 -16.65 7.95
C TRP A 127 -16.61 -15.57 8.56
N ASN A 128 -16.03 -14.45 8.98
CA ASN A 128 -16.78 -13.33 9.54
C ASN A 128 -17.82 -12.78 8.55
N THR A 129 -17.47 -12.70 7.27
CA THR A 129 -18.40 -12.27 6.21
C THR A 129 -19.58 -13.23 6.08
N ALA A 130 -19.32 -14.55 6.08
CA ALA A 130 -20.37 -15.56 6.02
C ALA A 130 -21.30 -15.52 7.26
N GLN A 131 -20.74 -15.30 8.45
CA GLN A 131 -21.53 -15.17 9.69
C GLN A 131 -22.38 -13.89 9.73
N MET A 132 -21.85 -12.77 9.23
CA MET A 132 -22.62 -11.54 9.08
C MET A 132 -23.76 -11.74 8.09
N GLN A 133 -23.51 -12.37 6.93
CA GLN A 133 -24.55 -12.68 5.94
C GLN A 133 -25.67 -13.53 6.55
N ALA A 134 -25.32 -14.63 7.22
CA ALA A 134 -26.31 -15.49 7.88
C ALA A 134 -27.13 -14.72 8.94
N SER A 135 -26.53 -13.76 9.63
CA SER A 135 -27.21 -12.92 10.62
C SER A 135 -28.16 -11.91 9.95
N PHE A 136 -27.74 -11.30 8.84
CA PHE A 136 -28.59 -10.44 8.02
C PHE A 136 -29.79 -11.20 7.43
N ASP A 137 -29.55 -12.41 6.90
CA ASP A 137 -30.61 -13.25 6.32
C ASP A 137 -31.66 -13.60 7.38
N ARG A 138 -31.23 -13.94 8.60
CA ARG A 138 -32.14 -14.19 9.73
C ARG A 138 -32.93 -12.94 10.13
N LEU A 139 -32.32 -11.76 10.10
CA LEU A 139 -33.00 -10.51 10.42
C LEU A 139 -34.05 -10.15 9.34
N ASN A 140 -33.70 -10.32 8.07
CA ASN A 140 -34.59 -10.11 6.94
C ASN A 140 -35.74 -11.13 6.92
N ALA A 141 -35.52 -12.37 7.34
CA ALA A 141 -36.58 -13.36 7.47
C ALA A 141 -37.57 -13.03 8.61
N ARG A 142 -37.14 -12.29 9.64
CA ARG A 142 -37.96 -11.89 10.80
C ARG A 142 -38.70 -10.57 10.60
N ARG A 143 -38.13 -9.63 9.83
CA ARG A 143 -38.79 -8.39 9.42
C ARG A 143 -39.37 -8.60 8.02
N SER A 144 -40.69 -8.69 7.87
CA SER A 144 -41.38 -8.71 6.55
C SER A 144 -41.21 -7.44 5.69
N THR A 145 -40.14 -6.68 5.89
CA THR A 145 -39.70 -5.55 5.08
C THR A 145 -38.25 -5.82 4.71
N ALA A 146 -38.03 -6.28 3.48
CA ALA A 146 -36.70 -6.34 2.89
C ALA A 146 -36.00 -4.99 3.09
N VAL A 147 -34.79 -4.99 3.66
CA VAL A 147 -33.98 -3.77 3.76
C VAL A 147 -33.78 -3.25 2.33
N PRO A 148 -34.21 -2.00 2.02
CA PRO A 148 -34.06 -1.44 0.68
C PRO A 148 -32.60 -1.57 0.21
N PRO A 149 -32.35 -1.99 -1.05
CA PRO A 149 -31.00 -2.13 -1.60
C PRO A 149 -30.16 -0.85 -1.49
N GLU A 150 -30.82 0.29 -1.28
CA GLU A 150 -30.29 1.64 -1.13
C GLU A 150 -29.49 1.83 0.17
N LEU A 151 -29.75 1.02 1.20
CA LEU A 151 -29.07 1.07 2.50
C LEU A 151 -27.88 0.11 2.61
N ILE A 152 -27.74 -0.80 1.64
CA ILE A 152 -26.57 -1.67 1.48
C ILE A 152 -25.62 -0.93 0.54
N GLY A 153 -24.74 -0.11 1.13
CA GLY A 153 -23.85 0.77 0.37
C GLY A 153 -23.12 0.05 -0.76
N ARG A 154 -23.08 0.69 -1.94
CA ARG A 154 -22.25 0.29 -3.09
C ARG A 154 -20.77 0.50 -2.80
#